data_AF-A0A170W861-F1
#
_entry.id   AF-A0A170W861-F1
#
_cell.length_a   1.000
_cell.length_b   1.000
_cell.length_c   1.000
_cell.angle_alpha   90.00
_cell.angle_beta   90.00
_cell.angle_gamma   90.00
#
_symmetry.space_group_name_H-M   'P 1'
#
loop_
_entity.id
_entity.type
_entity.pdbx_description
1 polymer ?
#
loop_
_entity_poly.entity_id
_entity_poly.type
_entity_poly.pdbx_seq_one_letter_code
_entity_poly.pdbx_strand_id
1 'polypeptide(L)' 'DMSSKGKLPKLVVFDLDYTLWPFWVDTHVTPPFRKSNGKVVDMTGATIRFYPEVPQVLQKLSDMNIPIGVASRTSEIQGA' A
#
# COMPACT_ATOMS: atom_id res chain seq x y z
N ASP A 1 -5.64 -8.50 34.77
CA ASP A 1 -6.43 -9.40 33.93
C ASP A 1 -6.58 -8.75 32.55
N MET A 2 -6.02 -9.36 31.50
CA MET A 2 -5.95 -8.81 30.12
C MET A 2 -7.09 -9.36 29.24
N SER A 3 -8.23 -9.65 29.84
CA SER A 3 -9.35 -10.41 29.27
C SER A 3 -10.23 -9.68 28.25
N SER A 4 -9.82 -8.51 27.73
CA SER A 4 -10.63 -7.76 26.75
C SER A 4 -9.91 -7.30 25.48
N LYS A 5 -8.79 -7.92 25.10
CA LYS A 5 -8.37 -7.83 23.69
C LYS A 5 -9.29 -8.71 22.86
N GLY A 6 -10.24 -8.10 22.16
CA GLY A 6 -11.06 -8.79 21.16
C GLY A 6 -10.16 -9.61 20.21
N LYS A 7 -10.69 -10.73 19.70
CA LYS A 7 -9.91 -11.63 18.82
C LYS A 7 -9.36 -10.82 17.64
N LEU A 8 -8.03 -10.83 17.48
CA LEU A 8 -7.36 -10.22 16.35
C LEU A 8 -7.63 -11.02 15.07
N PRO A 9 -7.65 -10.37 13.89
CA PRO A 9 -7.77 -11.06 12.62
C PRO A 9 -6.53 -11.93 12.36
N LYS A 10 -6.72 -13.03 11.64
CA LYS A 10 -5.63 -13.92 11.19
C LYS A 10 -4.93 -13.41 9.92
N LEU A 11 -5.54 -12.45 9.23
CA LEU A 11 -5.08 -11.83 7.98
C LEU A 11 -5.79 -10.49 7.81
N VAL A 12 -5.07 -9.47 7.37
CA VAL A 12 -5.65 -8.22 6.86
C VAL A 12 -5.31 -8.11 5.39
N VAL A 13 -6.32 -7.83 4.55
CA VAL A 13 -6.14 -7.67 3.10
C VAL A 13 -6.47 -6.24 2.72
N PHE A 14 -5.57 -5.59 1.97
CA PHE A 14 -5.78 -4.25 1.43
C PHE A 14 -6.04 -4.32 -0.07
N ASP A 15 -6.95 -3.48 -0.56
CA ASP A 15 -6.89 -3.03 -1.96
C ASP A 15 -5.71 -2.07 -2.13
N LEU A 16 -5.40 -1.67 -3.37
CA LEU A 16 -4.31 -0.75 -3.71
C LEU A 16 -4.83 0.66 -3.95
N ASP A 17 -5.55 0.86 -5.05
CA ASP A 17 -6.00 2.16 -5.51
C ASP A 17 -7.01 2.79 -4.53
N TYR A 18 -6.79 4.06 -4.18
CA TYR A 18 -7.55 4.77 -3.15
C TYR A 18 -7.57 4.09 -1.77
N THR A 19 -6.67 3.13 -1.52
CA THR A 19 -6.47 2.49 -0.21
C THR A 19 -5.07 2.75 0.31
N LEU A 20 -4.03 2.34 -0.43
CA LEU A 20 -2.64 2.59 -0.07
C LEU A 20 -2.10 3.89 -0.69
N TRP A 21 -2.65 4.29 -1.83
CA TRP A 21 -2.28 5.54 -2.50
C TRP A 21 -3.50 6.25 -3.09
N PRO A 22 -3.45 7.58 -3.28
CA PRO A 22 -4.61 8.38 -3.64
C PRO A 22 -4.82 8.49 -5.17
N PHE A 23 -4.68 7.38 -5.91
CA PHE A 23 -4.86 7.34 -7.36
C PHE A 23 -5.19 5.93 -7.87
N TRP A 24 -5.73 5.83 -9.10
CA TRP A 24 -5.72 4.60 -9.89
C TRP A 24 -4.41 4.45 -10.65
N VAL A 25 -3.67 3.36 -10.42
CA VAL A 25 -2.35 3.12 -11.00
C VAL A 25 -2.36 2.94 -12.52
N ASP A 26 -3.47 2.46 -13.10
CA ASP A 26 -3.63 2.26 -14.54
C ASP A 26 -4.16 3.49 -15.29
N THR A 27 -4.47 4.57 -14.58
CA THR A 27 -5.14 5.76 -15.16
C THR A 27 -4.35 7.06 -14.93
N HIS A 28 -3.86 7.30 -13.71
CA HIS A 28 -3.36 8.63 -13.33
C HIS A 28 -1.84 8.79 -13.41
N VAL A 29 -1.10 7.70 -13.58
CA VAL A 29 0.36 7.68 -13.55
C VAL A 29 0.88 6.84 -14.72
N THR A 30 2.12 7.07 -15.13
CA THR A 30 2.69 6.42 -16.31
C THR A 30 3.84 5.47 -15.92
N PRO A 31 3.62 4.15 -15.89
CA PRO A 31 4.71 3.18 -15.69
C PRO A 31 5.76 3.25 -16.83
N PRO A 32 7.00 2.76 -16.64
CA PRO A 32 7.49 2.08 -15.45
C PRO A 32 7.90 3.08 -14.36
N PHE A 33 7.85 2.61 -13.12
CA PHE A 33 8.27 3.37 -11.95
C PHE A 33 9.76 3.13 -11.67
N ARG A 34 10.45 4.17 -11.19
CA ARG A 34 11.85 4.06 -10.75
C ARG A 34 12.09 4.82 -9.46
N LYS A 35 13.11 4.40 -8.71
CA LYS A 35 13.62 5.20 -7.59
C LYS A 35 14.55 6.29 -8.11
N SER A 36 14.31 7.53 -7.70
CA SER A 36 15.14 8.69 -8.03
C SER A 36 15.20 9.61 -6.81
N ASN A 37 16.39 9.93 -6.33
CA ASN A 37 16.62 10.82 -5.17
C ASN A 37 15.77 10.46 -3.93
N GLY A 38 15.68 9.16 -3.62
CA GLY A 38 14.90 8.66 -2.47
C GLY A 38 13.38 8.68 -2.65
N LYS A 39 12.87 9.04 -3.85
CA LYS A 39 11.45 9.03 -4.19
C LYS A 39 11.16 7.98 -5.26
N VAL A 40 9.91 7.51 -5.32
CA VAL A 40 9.42 6.76 -6.47
C VAL A 40 8.86 7.78 -7.47
N VAL A 41 9.28 7.68 -8.73
CA VAL A 41 8.79 8.53 -9.82
C VAL A 41 8.33 7.66 -10.98
N ASP A 42 7.33 8.13 -11.70
CA ASP A 42 6.83 7.51 -12.92
C ASP A 42 7.70 7.86 -14.15
N MET A 43 7.32 7.40 -15.35
CA MET A 43 8.04 7.68 -16.59
C MET A 43 8.13 9.19 -16.88
N THR A 44 7.08 9.95 -16.57
CA THR A 44 7.02 11.41 -16.78
C THR A 44 7.82 12.21 -15.75
N GLY A 45 8.25 11.56 -14.66
CA GLY A 45 8.93 12.19 -13.53
C GLY A 45 7.98 12.64 -12.41
N ALA A 46 6.69 12.33 -12.51
CA ALA A 46 5.74 12.58 -11.44
C ALA A 46 6.11 11.75 -10.21
N THR A 47 6.15 12.40 -9.04
CA THR A 47 6.45 11.72 -7.77
C THR A 47 5.24 10.93 -7.28
N ILE A 48 5.43 9.63 -7.10
CA ILE A 48 4.43 8.74 -6.51
C ILE A 48 4.43 8.87 -5.00
N ARG A 49 3.23 8.94 -4.41
CA ARG A 49 3.02 9.07 -2.96
C ARG A 49 1.91 8.12 -2.49
N PHE A 50 2.11 7.50 -1.34
CA PHE A 50 1.09 6.78 -0.60
C PHE A 50 0.39 7.71 0.41
N TYR A 51 -0.73 7.28 1.00
CA TYR A 51 -1.33 8.01 2.13
C TYR A 51 -0.33 8.06 3.30
N PRO A 52 -0.11 9.21 3.95
CA PRO A 52 1.02 9.42 4.88
C PRO A 52 1.16 8.37 6.00
N GLU A 53 0.03 7.83 6.47
CA GLU A 53 -0.04 6.89 7.59
C GLU A 53 0.13 5.42 7.17
N VAL A 54 0.10 5.11 5.87
CA VAL A 54 0.21 3.73 5.37
C VAL A 54 1.45 3.00 5.91
N PRO A 55 2.66 3.58 5.93
CA PRO A 55 3.81 2.92 6.54
C PRO A 55 3.59 2.56 8.02
N GLN A 56 2.92 3.43 8.79
CA GLN A 56 2.66 3.23 10.21
C GLN A 56 1.61 2.15 10.44
N VAL A 57 0.56 2.11 9.60
CA VAL A 57 -0.48 1.07 9.63
C VAL A 57 0.12 -0.30 9.34
N LEU A 58 0.89 -0.42 8.25
CA LEU A 58 1.54 -1.68 7.86
C LEU A 58 2.56 -2.14 8.91
N GLN A 59 3.35 -1.21 9.46
CA GLN A 59 4.30 -1.52 10.53
C GLN A 59 3.57 -2.05 11.78
N LYS A 60 2.48 -1.41 12.19
CA LYS A 60 1.71 -1.84 13.37
C LYS A 60 1.13 -3.25 13.20
N LEU A 61 0.63 -3.59 12.01
CA LEU A 61 0.15 -4.95 11.71
C LEU A 61 1.30 -5.97 11.76
N SER A 62 2.46 -5.61 11.21
CA SER A 62 3.67 -6.42 11.28
C SER A 62 4.12 -6.65 12.72
N ASP A 63 4.17 -5.61 13.55
CA ASP A 63 4.56 -5.69 14.97
C ASP A 63 3.60 -6.57 15.79
N MET A 64 2.33 -6.62 15.37
CA MET A 64 1.30 -7.49 15.96
C MET A 64 1.36 -8.93 15.42
N ASN A 65 2.30 -9.28 14.54
CA ASN A 65 2.40 -10.55 13.83
C ASN A 65 1.11 -10.91 13.06
N ILE A 66 0.41 -9.92 12.53
CA ILE A 66 -0.76 -10.13 11.67
C ILE A 66 -0.28 -10.17 10.22
N PRO A 67 -0.47 -11.29 9.49
CA PRO A 67 -0.18 -11.37 8.06
C PRO A 67 -0.95 -10.31 7.27
N ILE A 68 -0.30 -9.78 6.24
CA ILE A 68 -0.87 -8.79 5.33
C ILE A 68 -0.94 -9.39 3.92
N GLY A 69 -2.10 -9.26 3.29
CA GLY A 69 -2.32 -9.58 1.87
C GLY A 69 -2.72 -8.35 1.07
N VAL A 70 -2.63 -8.46 -0.26
CA VAL A 70 -3.09 -7.45 -1.21
C VAL A 70 -4.06 -8.11 -2.19
N ALA A 71 -5.16 -7.43 -2.50
CA ALA A 71 -6.14 -7.88 -3.49
C ALA A 71 -6.67 -6.67 -4.27
N SER A 72 -6.11 -6.44 -5.46
CA SER A 72 -6.52 -5.35 -6.35
C SER A 72 -7.05 -5.88 -7.67
N ARG A 73 -7.88 -5.07 -8.33
CA ARG A 73 -8.46 -5.35 -9.66
C ARG A 73 -7.74 -4.59 -10.79
N THR A 74 -6.67 -3.86 -10.49
CA THR A 74 -5.96 -3.07 -11.50
C THR A 74 -5.42 -3.93 -12.65
N SER A 75 -5.40 -3.34 -13.85
CA SER A 75 -4.81 -3.96 -15.04
C SER A 75 -3.30 -3.74 -15.16
N GLU A 76 -2.74 -2.80 -14.40
CA GLU A 76 -1.32 -2.49 -14.38
C GLU A 76 -0.58 -3.40 -13.40
N ILE A 77 -0.07 -4.53 -13.90
CA ILE A 77 0.55 -5.58 -13.08
C ILE A 77 1.98 -5.24 -12.65
N GLN A 78 2.75 -4.51 -13.44
CA GLN A 78 4.16 -4.23 -13.12
C GLN A 78 4.30 -3.11 -12.09
N GLY A 79 3.31 -2.22 -12.06
CA GLY A 79 3.22 -1.11 -11.11
C GLY A 79 2.61 -1.45 -9.75
N ALA A 80 1.80 -2.52 -9.71
CA ALA A 80 1.04 -2.94 -8.53
C ALA A 80 1.87 -3.71 -7.50
#